data_AF-A0A8H7IYM2-F1
#
_entry.id   AF-A0A8H7IYM2-F1
#
_cell.length_a   1.000
_cell.length_b   1.000
_cell.length_c   1.000
_cell.angle_alpha   90.00
_cell.angle_beta   90.00
_cell.angle_gamma   90.00
#
_symmetry.space_group_name_H-M   'P 1'
#
loop_
_entity.id
_entity.type
_entity.pdbx_description
1 polymer ?
#
loop_
_entity_poly.entity_id
_entity_poly.type
_entity_poly.pdbx_seq_one_letter_code
_entity_poly.pdbx_strand_id
1 'polypeptide(L)'
;MHGLLELSLQLLNFRGSSDAQKPILGEYAAVKPTPTTKSSGLPDYFVTDDGHFAGPTQTGDAPYLAQTNIAPFVGVSYIPNAPLETQVPIASAEGRNIFQSLANISPYFPNPRGFGVDEYAVPPGANVTWLNMVHRHGSRYPEFSGDAAEMMLGKKLTSAAGKFTGHGALDFLNHWTWSLGGEILVPMGKQELFNSGTLHYYQYGHLYPNNGSKIVVRSTTQRRMYESAEYFMAGFFGLGWAQNATLELAIESPGYNNTLAGYKQCNRTSWIMARDALMEWVNVYLVDAHKRFTDNITGDLDWTISDTYNAQALCAYETVGLGFSHWCGLFTYEEWEGYEYALDIAFTAGTAFASPVGRAIGIGYVQEVLARMQHHVIVSPSAQINITLDNNTSTFPIDQALNLDFSHDANIISILVAFGLTQFAEHLPTNAIKKDREFVLSYIEPFAGRLDIEVIQAPAPVNPDRHARDLYLDGKPTSYVHFLLNQRTIPLGRSLAACGEREDGWCEMDTFLKVQKEQIELADYEYACFGDYENPKYGDVTDGRPVRVE
;
A
#
# COMPACT_ATOMS: atom_id res chain seq x y z
N MET A 1 -4.83 -16.76 -58.52
CA MET A 1 -3.53 -16.41 -59.12
C MET A 1 -3.14 -15.06 -58.59
N HIS A 2 -2.17 -15.06 -57.67
CA HIS A 2 -1.69 -13.91 -56.92
C HIS A 2 -0.73 -13.06 -57.75
N GLY A 3 -0.79 -11.75 -57.55
CA GLY A 3 0.20 -10.79 -58.03
C GLY A 3 -0.12 -9.39 -57.49
N LEU A 4 0.96 -8.62 -57.28
CA LEU A 4 1.07 -7.24 -56.75
C LEU A 4 1.26 -7.23 -55.22
N LEU A 5 2.37 -6.79 -54.62
CA LEU A 5 3.39 -5.81 -55.03
C LEU A 5 4.68 -6.03 -54.19
N GLU A 6 5.85 -6.09 -54.84
CA GLU A 6 7.13 -5.75 -54.21
C GLU A 6 7.26 -4.22 -54.17
N LEU A 7 7.69 -3.65 -53.04
CA LEU A 7 8.54 -2.46 -53.04
C LEU A 7 9.29 -2.31 -51.71
N SER A 8 10.60 -2.09 -51.84
CA SER A 8 11.52 -1.40 -50.90
C SER A 8 11.96 -2.11 -49.61
N LEU A 9 12.94 -3.01 -49.75
CA LEU A 9 14.13 -3.01 -48.88
C LEU A 9 15.07 -1.89 -49.35
N GLN A 10 15.54 -1.05 -48.41
CA GLN A 10 16.78 -0.24 -48.39
C GLN A 10 16.51 1.20 -47.93
N LEU A 11 16.61 1.40 -46.60
CA LEU A 11 17.19 2.57 -45.95
C LEU A 11 17.04 2.35 -44.45
N LEU A 12 18.13 1.90 -43.80
CA LEU A 12 18.52 2.22 -42.42
C LEU A 12 19.86 1.51 -42.16
N ASN A 13 20.90 2.03 -42.80
CA ASN A 13 22.25 1.94 -42.26
C ASN A 13 22.31 2.88 -41.04
N PHE A 14 21.95 2.38 -39.86
CA PHE A 14 22.49 2.90 -38.61
C PHE A 14 23.50 1.88 -38.08
N ARG A 15 24.79 2.21 -38.25
CA ARG A 15 25.87 1.60 -37.50
C ARG A 15 25.74 2.05 -36.04
N GLY A 16 25.08 1.25 -35.22
CA GLY A 16 25.29 1.19 -33.78
C GLY A 16 25.89 -0.17 -33.49
N SER A 17 27.08 -0.21 -32.87
CA SER A 17 27.74 -1.43 -32.43
C SER A 17 26.76 -2.27 -31.58
N SER A 18 26.39 -3.44 -32.10
CA SER A 18 25.66 -4.47 -31.37
C SER A 18 26.66 -5.49 -30.82
N ASP A 19 27.52 -5.06 -29.89
CA ASP A 19 28.45 -5.95 -29.18
C ASP A 19 27.99 -6.29 -27.75
N ALA A 20 26.71 -6.05 -27.40
CA ALA A 20 26.22 -6.19 -26.03
C ALA A 20 25.63 -7.56 -25.66
N GLN A 21 25.73 -8.58 -26.51
CA GLN A 21 25.17 -9.91 -26.21
C GLN A 21 26.07 -11.04 -26.70
N LYS A 22 27.07 -11.42 -25.89
CA LYS A 22 27.64 -12.77 -25.85
C LYS A 22 28.62 -12.97 -24.69
N PRO A 23 28.35 -13.88 -23.76
CA PRO A 23 29.38 -14.52 -22.96
C PRO A 23 29.85 -15.85 -23.59
N ILE A 24 31.12 -16.16 -23.34
CA ILE A 24 31.90 -17.30 -23.82
C ILE A 24 32.19 -18.25 -22.64
N LEU A 25 32.29 -19.55 -22.95
CA LEU A 25 32.78 -20.72 -22.16
C LEU A 25 31.84 -21.21 -21.04
N GLY A 26 31.76 -22.50 -20.72
CA GLY A 26 32.61 -23.64 -21.07
C GLY A 26 32.78 -24.54 -19.84
N GLU A 27 32.62 -25.85 -20.08
CA GLU A 27 32.85 -27.01 -19.20
C GLU A 27 31.80 -27.45 -18.16
N TYR A 28 31.50 -28.74 -18.31
CA TYR A 28 30.56 -29.57 -17.58
C TYR A 28 31.21 -30.12 -16.31
N ALA A 29 30.52 -30.02 -15.17
CA ALA A 29 30.82 -30.84 -14.00
C ALA A 29 29.52 -31.51 -13.51
N ALA A 30 29.55 -32.85 -13.44
CA ALA A 30 28.46 -33.66 -12.95
C ALA A 30 28.30 -33.51 -11.43
N VAL A 31 27.16 -32.99 -10.98
CA VAL A 31 26.81 -32.86 -9.56
C VAL A 31 26.33 -34.22 -9.03
N LYS A 32 26.92 -34.69 -7.93
CA LYS A 32 26.43 -35.85 -7.19
C LYS A 32 25.41 -35.41 -6.13
N PRO A 33 24.26 -36.11 -6.01
CA PRO A 33 23.24 -35.77 -5.03
C PRO A 33 23.74 -36.02 -3.60
N THR A 34 23.37 -35.11 -2.70
CA THR A 34 23.55 -35.24 -1.25
C THR A 34 22.31 -35.90 -0.66
N PRO A 35 22.41 -36.90 0.24
CA PRO A 35 21.23 -37.57 0.77
C PRO A 35 20.55 -36.70 1.82
N THR A 36 19.25 -36.45 1.64
CA THR A 36 18.40 -35.85 2.66
C THR A 36 17.68 -36.91 3.49
N THR A 37 17.54 -36.58 4.77
CA THR A 37 16.92 -37.33 5.85
C THR A 37 15.47 -37.74 5.55
N LYS A 38 15.15 -39.00 5.87
CA LYS A 38 13.80 -39.57 5.78
C LYS A 38 12.83 -38.92 6.78
N SER A 39 11.74 -38.35 6.29
CA SER A 39 10.47 -38.33 7.00
C SER A 39 9.29 -38.12 6.05
N SER A 40 8.58 -39.21 5.73
CA SER A 40 7.16 -39.39 6.06
C SER A 40 6.70 -40.73 5.50
N GLY A 41 5.63 -41.32 6.05
CA GLY A 41 4.99 -42.51 5.49
C GLY A 41 4.20 -42.24 4.20
N LEU A 42 4.39 -41.09 3.55
CA LEU A 42 3.80 -40.80 2.25
C LEU A 42 4.60 -41.56 1.18
N PRO A 43 3.93 -42.25 0.26
CA PRO A 43 4.58 -42.73 -0.96
C PRO A 43 5.31 -41.59 -1.67
N ASP A 44 6.46 -41.90 -2.26
CA ASP A 44 7.35 -40.96 -2.96
C ASP A 44 6.61 -40.12 -4.04
N TYR A 45 5.63 -40.69 -4.73
CA TYR A 45 4.79 -39.99 -5.70
C TYR A 45 3.79 -38.97 -5.12
N PHE A 46 3.69 -38.85 -3.79
CA PHE A 46 2.96 -37.78 -3.10
C PHE A 46 3.90 -36.81 -2.36
N VAL A 47 5.22 -37.05 -2.39
CA VAL A 47 6.21 -36.11 -1.88
C VAL A 47 6.32 -34.98 -2.89
N THR A 48 5.93 -33.78 -2.46
CA THR A 48 5.94 -32.56 -3.28
C THR A 48 7.21 -31.74 -3.12
N ASP A 49 8.18 -32.23 -2.34
CA ASP A 49 9.53 -31.65 -2.31
C ASP A 49 10.29 -31.97 -3.60
N ASP A 50 11.13 -31.03 -4.02
CA ASP A 50 11.90 -31.04 -5.26
C ASP A 50 13.07 -32.05 -5.26
N GLY A 51 13.20 -32.85 -4.20
CA GLY A 51 14.43 -33.59 -3.90
C GLY A 51 14.73 -34.80 -4.79
N HIS A 52 13.76 -35.33 -5.52
CA HIS A 52 13.88 -36.71 -6.03
C HIS A 52 13.95 -36.84 -7.56
N PHE A 53 13.29 -35.95 -8.34
CA PHE A 53 13.24 -36.03 -9.81
C PHE A 53 13.05 -34.69 -10.55
N ALA A 54 13.47 -33.54 -9.98
CA ALA A 54 13.16 -32.20 -10.50
C ALA A 54 13.73 -31.85 -11.91
N GLY A 55 14.49 -32.74 -12.55
CA GLY A 55 15.17 -32.47 -13.82
C GLY A 55 16.31 -31.45 -13.67
N PRO A 56 17.05 -31.14 -14.75
CA PRO A 56 18.09 -30.11 -14.71
C PRO A 56 17.47 -28.71 -14.60
N THR A 57 18.03 -27.86 -13.75
CA THR A 57 17.66 -26.44 -13.62
C THR A 57 18.82 -25.54 -14.07
N GLN A 58 18.51 -24.50 -14.85
CA GLN A 58 19.44 -23.43 -15.19
C GLN A 58 18.67 -22.10 -15.06
N THR A 59 19.18 -21.17 -14.26
CA THR A 59 18.59 -19.84 -14.09
C THR A 59 19.35 -18.78 -14.91
N GLY A 60 18.66 -17.72 -15.31
CA GLY A 60 19.25 -16.49 -15.86
C GLY A 60 19.40 -15.40 -14.80
N ASP A 61 19.83 -14.21 -15.24
CA ASP A 61 19.86 -13.01 -14.39
C ASP A 61 18.44 -12.58 -14.00
N ALA A 62 18.32 -11.95 -12.83
CA ALA A 62 17.06 -11.32 -12.43
C ALA A 62 16.70 -10.16 -13.39
N PRO A 63 15.42 -9.83 -13.56
CA PRO A 63 15.00 -8.60 -14.24
C PRO A 63 15.34 -7.33 -13.43
N TYR A 64 15.60 -6.21 -14.13
CA TYR A 64 16.00 -4.90 -13.58
C TYR A 64 15.02 -3.81 -14.08
N LEU A 65 13.71 -4.03 -13.96
CA LEU A 65 12.69 -3.20 -14.64
C LEU A 65 12.61 -1.79 -14.08
N ALA A 66 12.78 -1.57 -12.76
CA ALA A 66 12.81 -0.22 -12.19
C ALA A 66 13.90 0.65 -12.86
N GLN A 67 14.99 0.01 -13.27
CA GLN A 67 16.12 0.65 -13.93
C GLN A 67 15.96 0.82 -15.44
N THR A 68 15.29 -0.13 -16.11
CA THR A 68 15.32 -0.27 -17.57
C THR A 68 13.98 0.01 -18.25
N ASN A 69 12.94 0.36 -17.50
CA ASN A 69 11.63 0.65 -18.05
C ASN A 69 11.62 1.96 -18.86
N ILE A 70 11.81 1.85 -20.17
CA ILE A 70 11.72 2.96 -21.13
C ILE A 70 10.28 3.24 -21.60
N ALA A 71 9.29 2.49 -21.11
CA ALA A 71 7.91 2.52 -21.57
C ALA A 71 6.89 2.93 -20.50
N PRO A 72 7.07 4.04 -19.77
CA PRO A 72 5.99 4.63 -18.95
C PRO A 72 4.94 5.34 -19.85
N PHE A 73 4.60 4.75 -21.01
CA PHE A 73 3.70 5.39 -21.98
C PHE A 73 2.26 5.32 -21.50
N VAL A 74 1.51 6.40 -21.75
CA VAL A 74 0.07 6.45 -21.52
C VAL A 74 -0.63 5.58 -22.58
N GLY A 75 -1.32 4.51 -22.16
CA GLY A 75 -2.00 3.58 -23.07
C GLY A 75 -2.85 2.52 -22.36
N VAL A 76 -3.67 1.79 -23.12
CA VAL A 76 -4.49 0.69 -22.58
C VAL A 76 -3.63 -0.56 -22.44
N SER A 77 -3.25 -0.89 -21.21
CA SER A 77 -2.55 -2.14 -20.90
C SER A 77 -3.48 -3.34 -21.05
N TYR A 78 -2.91 -4.51 -21.33
CA TYR A 78 -3.64 -5.78 -21.21
C TYR A 78 -4.13 -5.95 -19.76
N ILE A 79 -5.44 -6.03 -19.57
CA ILE A 79 -6.04 -6.31 -18.27
C ILE A 79 -6.26 -7.83 -18.18
N PRO A 80 -5.56 -8.55 -17.29
CA PRO A 80 -5.78 -9.97 -17.10
C PRO A 80 -7.20 -10.21 -16.57
N ASN A 81 -7.74 -11.41 -16.82
CA ASN A 81 -9.05 -11.80 -16.29
C ASN A 81 -9.03 -11.73 -14.75
N ALA A 82 -10.01 -11.04 -14.16
CA ALA A 82 -10.14 -10.85 -12.72
C ALA A 82 -11.37 -11.62 -12.19
N PRO A 83 -11.29 -12.28 -11.02
CA PRO A 83 -12.39 -13.08 -10.50
C PRO A 83 -13.52 -12.25 -9.87
N LEU A 84 -13.29 -10.96 -9.60
CA LEU A 84 -14.28 -10.06 -9.00
C LEU A 84 -15.21 -9.50 -10.07
N GLU A 85 -16.53 -9.58 -9.84
CA GLU A 85 -17.50 -8.88 -10.68
C GLU A 85 -17.52 -7.40 -10.28
N THR A 86 -16.95 -6.56 -11.15
CA THR A 86 -16.82 -5.12 -10.91
C THR A 86 -17.68 -4.28 -11.87
N GLN A 87 -18.37 -4.91 -12.81
CA GLN A 87 -19.31 -4.27 -13.74
C GLN A 87 -20.73 -4.24 -13.16
N VAL A 88 -20.89 -3.50 -12.07
CA VAL A 88 -22.21 -3.26 -11.48
C VAL A 88 -22.84 -2.04 -12.16
N PRO A 89 -24.10 -2.11 -12.64
CA PRO A 89 -24.78 -0.95 -13.19
C PRO A 89 -25.08 0.07 -12.07
N ILE A 90 -24.30 1.13 -12.01
CA ILE A 90 -24.44 2.22 -11.04
C ILE A 90 -25.09 3.44 -11.72
N ALA A 91 -26.13 3.99 -11.10
CA ALA A 91 -26.78 5.20 -11.59
C ALA A 91 -25.80 6.38 -11.62
N SER A 92 -25.81 7.15 -12.71
CA SER A 92 -24.94 8.32 -12.92
C SER A 92 -23.42 8.05 -12.97
N ALA A 93 -23.00 6.79 -13.16
CA ALA A 93 -21.58 6.45 -13.20
C ALA A 93 -20.84 6.92 -14.47
N GLU A 94 -21.54 7.10 -15.60
CA GLU A 94 -20.96 7.58 -16.87
C GLU A 94 -19.71 6.79 -17.34
N GLY A 95 -19.67 5.48 -17.07
CA GLY A 95 -18.53 4.62 -17.43
C GLY A 95 -17.40 4.57 -16.39
N ARG A 96 -17.55 5.24 -15.24
CA ARG A 96 -16.64 5.17 -14.09
C ARG A 96 -16.94 3.96 -13.22
N ASN A 97 -15.94 3.51 -12.46
CA ASN A 97 -16.01 2.31 -11.63
C ASN A 97 -15.95 2.69 -10.13
N ILE A 98 -16.94 2.25 -9.34
CA ILE A 98 -17.02 2.54 -7.89
C ILE A 98 -15.95 1.82 -7.06
N PHE A 99 -15.32 0.77 -7.57
CA PHE A 99 -14.24 0.04 -6.88
C PHE A 99 -12.96 0.88 -6.74
N GLN A 100 -12.93 2.06 -7.34
CA GLN A 100 -11.93 3.11 -7.12
C GLN A 100 -12.41 4.22 -6.17
N SER A 101 -13.53 4.00 -5.48
CA SER A 101 -14.21 4.94 -4.58
C SER A 101 -14.76 4.23 -3.33
N LEU A 102 -14.11 3.13 -2.93
CA LEU A 102 -14.40 2.40 -1.69
C LEU A 102 -13.36 2.71 -0.60
N ALA A 103 -12.66 3.85 -0.72
CA ALA A 103 -11.64 4.32 0.19
C ALA A 103 -10.58 3.25 0.50
N ASN A 104 -10.20 3.08 1.76
CA ASN A 104 -9.23 2.07 2.19
C ASN A 104 -9.72 0.62 2.05
N ILE A 105 -10.98 0.36 1.66
CA ILE A 105 -11.46 -1.00 1.41
C ILE A 105 -11.67 -1.27 -0.09
N SER A 106 -11.14 -0.40 -0.95
CA SER A 106 -10.98 -0.66 -2.37
C SER A 106 -9.98 -1.81 -2.59
N PRO A 107 -10.26 -2.75 -3.52
CA PRO A 107 -9.23 -3.64 -4.06
C PRO A 107 -8.04 -2.83 -4.61
N TYR A 108 -6.85 -3.44 -4.71
CA TYR A 108 -5.70 -2.68 -5.18
C TYR A 108 -5.87 -2.16 -6.61
N PHE A 109 -5.60 -0.87 -6.82
CA PHE A 109 -5.33 -0.28 -8.12
C PHE A 109 -4.24 0.80 -7.99
N PRO A 110 -3.40 1.01 -9.02
CA PRO A 110 -2.49 2.16 -9.04
C PRO A 110 -3.29 3.46 -9.05
N ASN A 111 -2.83 4.49 -8.34
CA ASN A 111 -3.50 5.80 -8.34
C ASN A 111 -3.65 6.31 -9.80
N PRO A 112 -4.88 6.50 -10.30
CA PRO A 112 -5.13 6.80 -11.71
C PRO A 112 -4.73 8.22 -12.10
N ARG A 113 -4.69 9.17 -11.15
CA ARG A 113 -4.34 10.58 -11.39
C ARG A 113 -2.87 10.92 -11.07
N GLY A 114 -2.17 10.04 -10.35
CA GLY A 114 -0.83 10.34 -9.82
C GLY A 114 -0.86 11.39 -8.70
N PHE A 115 0.30 11.98 -8.40
CA PHE A 115 0.43 13.05 -7.40
C PHE A 115 0.90 14.38 -8.02
N GLY A 116 0.55 14.57 -9.30
CA GLY A 116 0.78 15.83 -10.03
C GLY A 116 2.19 15.99 -10.59
N VAL A 117 2.93 14.90 -10.78
CA VAL A 117 4.17 14.85 -11.58
C VAL A 117 4.10 13.70 -12.56
N ASP A 118 4.87 13.80 -13.64
CA ASP A 118 4.99 12.74 -14.64
C ASP A 118 5.91 11.62 -14.14
N GLU A 119 5.67 10.40 -14.63
CA GLU A 119 6.49 9.24 -14.30
C GLU A 119 7.67 9.14 -15.27
N TYR A 120 8.90 9.15 -14.74
CA TYR A 120 10.12 9.15 -15.52
C TYR A 120 10.92 7.87 -15.36
N ALA A 121 11.49 7.38 -16.46
CA ALA A 121 12.49 6.32 -16.43
C ALA A 121 13.76 6.80 -15.69
N VAL A 122 14.46 5.87 -15.04
CA VAL A 122 15.78 6.16 -14.46
C VAL A 122 16.77 6.49 -15.58
N PRO A 123 17.52 7.63 -15.52
CA PRO A 123 18.45 8.01 -16.58
C PRO A 123 19.55 6.98 -16.84
N PRO A 124 20.06 6.88 -18.09
CA PRO A 124 21.15 5.96 -18.43
C PRO A 124 22.41 6.18 -17.58
N GLY A 125 22.83 5.14 -16.86
CA GLY A 125 24.01 5.17 -16.00
C GLY A 125 23.71 5.48 -14.53
N ALA A 126 22.51 5.98 -14.21
CA ALA A 126 22.02 5.98 -12.83
C ALA A 126 21.48 4.59 -12.46
N ASN A 127 21.51 4.21 -11.19
CA ASN A 127 21.08 2.89 -10.71
C ASN A 127 20.18 3.00 -9.48
N VAL A 128 19.04 2.30 -9.45
CA VAL A 128 18.34 2.01 -8.18
C VAL A 128 19.19 1.02 -7.39
N THR A 129 19.73 1.45 -6.26
CA THR A 129 20.70 0.69 -5.45
C THR A 129 20.16 0.20 -4.10
N TRP A 130 19.00 0.70 -3.69
CA TRP A 130 18.40 0.35 -2.41
C TRP A 130 16.89 0.58 -2.48
N LEU A 131 16.13 -0.33 -1.88
CA LEU A 131 14.68 -0.26 -1.72
C LEU A 131 14.31 -0.51 -0.26
N ASN A 132 13.38 0.29 0.25
CA ASN A 132 12.63 -0.01 1.45
C ASN A 132 11.14 0.17 1.21
N MET A 133 10.43 -0.96 1.18
CA MET A 133 8.99 -1.03 0.98
C MET A 133 8.28 -1.18 2.33
N VAL A 134 7.19 -0.44 2.53
CA VAL A 134 6.16 -0.77 3.53
C VAL A 134 4.84 -1.05 2.81
N HIS A 135 4.31 -2.25 3.03
CA HIS A 135 3.19 -2.79 2.28
C HIS A 135 2.01 -3.12 3.20
N ARG A 136 0.81 -2.65 2.86
CA ARG A 136 -0.42 -3.00 3.56
C ARG A 136 -0.82 -4.44 3.28
N HIS A 137 -1.52 -5.09 4.21
CA HIS A 137 -2.18 -6.35 3.89
C HIS A 137 -3.10 -6.27 2.65
N GLY A 138 -3.31 -7.41 1.99
CA GLY A 138 -4.28 -7.53 0.89
C GLY A 138 -5.72 -7.50 1.38
N SER A 139 -6.65 -7.65 0.43
CA SER A 139 -8.09 -7.74 0.71
C SER A 139 -8.39 -8.80 1.77
N ARG A 140 -9.30 -8.46 2.68
CA ARG A 140 -9.63 -9.29 3.84
C ARG A 140 -11.13 -9.29 4.09
N TYR A 141 -11.55 -10.20 4.97
CA TYR A 141 -12.85 -10.10 5.61
C TYR A 141 -12.93 -8.89 6.56
N PRO A 142 -14.15 -8.46 6.92
CA PRO A 142 -14.42 -7.47 7.97
C PRO A 142 -13.60 -7.65 9.24
N GLU A 143 -13.40 -6.56 9.98
CA GLU A 143 -12.89 -6.69 11.34
C GLU A 143 -13.94 -7.43 12.20
N PHE A 144 -13.50 -8.31 13.09
CA PHE A 144 -14.39 -9.07 13.96
C PHE A 144 -14.85 -8.28 15.19
N SER A 145 -14.22 -7.12 15.46
CA SER A 145 -14.61 -6.24 16.54
C SER A 145 -16.10 -5.88 16.43
N GLY A 146 -16.77 -5.81 17.59
CA GLY A 146 -18.22 -5.67 17.65
C GLY A 146 -18.75 -4.36 17.04
N ASP A 147 -17.87 -3.37 16.90
CA ASP A 147 -18.17 -1.99 16.51
C ASP A 147 -17.85 -1.72 15.03
N ALA A 148 -17.36 -2.70 14.27
CA ALA A 148 -17.16 -2.56 12.83
C ALA A 148 -18.52 -2.34 12.12
N ALA A 149 -18.55 -1.36 11.21
CA ALA A 149 -19.75 -0.87 10.52
C ALA A 149 -20.62 -1.99 9.93
N GLU A 150 -20.01 -2.79 9.06
CA GLU A 150 -20.63 -3.93 8.38
C GLU A 150 -21.10 -5.02 9.35
N MET A 151 -20.35 -5.29 10.42
CA MET A 151 -20.71 -6.29 11.43
C MET A 151 -21.92 -5.84 12.25
N MET A 152 -22.02 -4.56 12.59
CA MET A 152 -23.18 -4.00 13.30
C MET A 152 -24.45 -4.18 12.47
N LEU A 153 -24.40 -3.82 11.19
CA LEU A 153 -25.53 -4.00 10.28
C LEU A 153 -25.87 -5.48 10.08
N GLY A 154 -24.86 -6.33 9.88
CA GLY A 154 -25.04 -7.78 9.72
C GLY A 154 -25.73 -8.43 10.92
N LYS A 155 -25.31 -8.09 12.15
CA LYS A 155 -25.94 -8.56 13.39
C LYS A 155 -27.39 -8.07 13.51
N LYS A 156 -27.64 -6.81 13.17
CA LYS A 156 -28.98 -6.21 13.22
C LYS A 156 -29.93 -6.92 12.26
N LEU A 157 -29.54 -7.08 10.99
CA LEU A 157 -30.33 -7.78 9.97
C LEU A 157 -30.56 -9.25 10.34
N THR A 158 -29.54 -9.94 10.82
CA THR A 158 -29.66 -11.34 11.29
C THR A 158 -30.66 -11.46 12.44
N SER A 159 -30.66 -10.51 13.38
CA SER A 159 -31.59 -10.50 14.53
C SER A 159 -33.03 -10.11 14.17
N ALA A 160 -33.19 -9.39 13.05
CA ALA A 160 -34.48 -8.95 12.52
C ALA A 160 -35.02 -9.89 11.41
N ALA A 161 -34.30 -10.96 11.08
CA ALA A 161 -34.71 -11.90 10.04
C ALA A 161 -36.16 -12.39 10.23
N GLY A 162 -36.98 -12.26 9.19
CA GLY A 162 -38.40 -12.63 9.20
C GLY A 162 -39.33 -11.63 9.90
N LYS A 163 -38.81 -10.51 10.45
CA LYS A 163 -39.61 -9.46 11.10
C LYS A 163 -39.87 -8.24 10.21
N PHE A 164 -39.15 -8.12 9.11
CA PHE A 164 -39.30 -7.07 8.12
C PHE A 164 -39.43 -7.66 6.71
N THR A 165 -39.81 -6.80 5.76
CA THR A 165 -39.84 -7.11 4.33
C THR A 165 -39.22 -5.94 3.59
N GLY A 166 -38.18 -6.22 2.81
CA GLY A 166 -37.60 -5.30 1.85
C GLY A 166 -38.36 -5.36 0.52
N HIS A 167 -38.46 -4.22 -0.17
CA HIS A 167 -39.17 -4.07 -1.44
C HIS A 167 -38.25 -3.50 -2.52
N GLY A 168 -38.61 -3.71 -3.79
CA GLY A 168 -37.87 -3.14 -4.93
C GLY A 168 -36.41 -3.59 -4.94
N ALA A 169 -35.48 -2.63 -4.96
CA ALA A 169 -34.04 -2.92 -4.92
C ALA A 169 -33.59 -3.60 -3.61
N LEU A 170 -34.37 -3.50 -2.53
CA LEU A 170 -34.09 -4.14 -1.23
C LEU A 170 -34.75 -5.52 -1.07
N ASP A 171 -35.43 -6.05 -2.09
CA ASP A 171 -36.09 -7.36 -2.02
C ASP A 171 -35.11 -8.50 -1.67
N PHE A 172 -33.85 -8.40 -2.08
CA PHE A 172 -32.82 -9.38 -1.74
C PHE A 172 -32.62 -9.54 -0.22
N LEU A 173 -32.93 -8.51 0.60
CA LEU A 173 -32.82 -8.58 2.06
C LEU A 173 -33.76 -9.61 2.68
N ASN A 174 -34.84 -9.99 1.99
CA ASN A 174 -35.77 -11.04 2.45
C ASN A 174 -35.12 -12.43 2.51
N HIS A 175 -34.01 -12.61 1.79
CA HIS A 175 -33.25 -13.87 1.70
C HIS A 175 -31.77 -13.70 2.01
N TRP A 176 -31.33 -12.48 2.32
CA TRP A 176 -29.94 -12.18 2.60
C TRP A 176 -29.51 -12.80 3.94
N THR A 177 -28.34 -13.41 3.95
CA THR A 177 -27.74 -13.99 5.16
C THR A 177 -26.27 -13.62 5.25
N TRP A 178 -25.81 -13.29 6.46
CA TRP A 178 -24.40 -13.03 6.72
C TRP A 178 -23.53 -14.23 6.32
N SER A 179 -22.63 -14.02 5.35
CA SER A 179 -21.77 -15.08 4.79
C SER A 179 -20.28 -14.76 4.88
N LEU A 180 -19.91 -13.62 5.45
CA LEU A 180 -18.53 -13.18 5.56
C LEU A 180 -17.84 -13.80 6.78
N GLY A 181 -16.53 -14.08 6.63
CA GLY A 181 -15.66 -14.38 7.75
C GLY A 181 -15.27 -13.12 8.54
N GLY A 182 -14.18 -13.19 9.30
CA GLY A 182 -13.60 -12.04 9.99
C GLY A 182 -12.07 -12.07 9.98
N GLU A 183 -11.46 -10.89 9.98
CA GLU A 183 -10.03 -10.55 10.13
C GLU A 183 -9.06 -11.03 9.05
N ILE A 184 -9.23 -12.24 8.53
CA ILE A 184 -8.24 -12.94 7.68
C ILE A 184 -8.32 -12.51 6.21
N LEU A 185 -7.24 -12.75 5.47
CA LEU A 185 -7.20 -12.51 4.02
C LEU A 185 -8.21 -13.38 3.29
N VAL A 186 -8.89 -12.77 2.32
CA VAL A 186 -9.71 -13.50 1.33
C VAL A 186 -8.81 -13.98 0.18
N PRO A 187 -9.26 -14.93 -0.66
CA PRO A 187 -8.46 -15.39 -1.82
C PRO A 187 -7.98 -14.25 -2.72
N MET A 188 -8.80 -13.22 -2.93
CA MET A 188 -8.39 -12.04 -3.69
C MET A 188 -7.20 -11.32 -3.06
N GLY A 189 -7.19 -11.13 -1.73
CA GLY A 189 -6.10 -10.47 -1.04
C GLY A 189 -4.78 -11.24 -1.12
N LYS A 190 -4.85 -12.57 -1.13
CA LYS A 190 -3.69 -13.44 -1.34
C LYS A 190 -3.14 -13.27 -2.76
N GLN A 191 -4.02 -13.19 -3.76
CA GLN A 191 -3.65 -12.93 -5.15
C GLN A 191 -3.05 -11.54 -5.34
N GLU A 192 -3.62 -10.50 -4.73
CA GLU A 192 -3.09 -9.13 -4.77
C GLU A 192 -1.64 -9.08 -4.30
N LEU A 193 -1.33 -9.77 -3.20
CA LEU A 193 0.02 -9.79 -2.65
C LEU A 193 0.99 -10.67 -3.44
N PHE A 194 0.55 -11.81 -3.95
CA PHE A 194 1.35 -12.61 -4.87
C PHE A 194 1.70 -11.80 -6.13
N ASN A 195 0.71 -11.13 -6.73
CA ASN A 195 0.92 -10.27 -7.89
C ASN A 195 1.87 -9.10 -7.56
N SER A 196 1.71 -8.50 -6.37
CA SER A 196 2.63 -7.45 -5.88
C SER A 196 4.05 -7.99 -5.75
N GLY A 197 4.25 -9.16 -5.14
CA GLY A 197 5.56 -9.80 -5.04
C GLY A 197 6.21 -10.07 -6.40
N THR A 198 5.44 -10.59 -7.36
CA THR A 198 5.91 -10.80 -8.74
C THR A 198 6.29 -9.47 -9.40
N LEU A 199 5.45 -8.45 -9.29
CA LEU A 199 5.76 -7.11 -9.81
C LEU A 199 7.06 -6.56 -9.20
N HIS A 200 7.25 -6.68 -7.89
CA HIS A 200 8.45 -6.20 -7.20
C HIS A 200 9.69 -7.02 -7.59
N TYR A 201 9.57 -8.32 -7.89
CA TYR A 201 10.68 -9.09 -8.45
C TYR A 201 11.12 -8.52 -9.80
N TYR A 202 10.18 -8.18 -10.68
CA TYR A 202 10.51 -7.54 -11.95
C TYR A 202 11.20 -6.18 -11.76
N GLN A 203 10.74 -5.38 -10.80
CA GLN A 203 11.27 -4.05 -10.55
C GLN A 203 12.64 -4.07 -9.86
N TYR A 204 12.79 -4.90 -8.82
CA TYR A 204 13.86 -4.80 -7.82
C TYR A 204 14.57 -6.13 -7.52
N GLY A 205 14.26 -7.20 -8.26
CA GLY A 205 14.86 -8.53 -8.06
C GLY A 205 16.38 -8.51 -8.08
N HIS A 206 16.98 -7.56 -8.79
CA HIS A 206 18.43 -7.35 -8.83
C HIS A 206 19.08 -6.87 -7.53
N LEU A 207 18.30 -6.28 -6.62
CA LEU A 207 18.80 -5.86 -5.31
C LEU A 207 18.98 -7.04 -4.35
N TYR A 208 18.39 -8.19 -4.67
CA TYR A 208 18.62 -9.42 -3.91
C TYR A 208 20.07 -9.90 -4.17
N PRO A 209 20.89 -10.11 -3.13
CA PRO A 209 22.31 -10.42 -3.29
C PRO A 209 22.61 -11.73 -4.03
N ASN A 210 21.66 -12.68 -4.05
CA ASN A 210 21.74 -13.97 -4.75
C ASN A 210 23.05 -14.76 -4.52
N ASN A 211 23.65 -14.63 -3.32
CA ASN A 211 24.91 -15.28 -2.95
C ASN A 211 24.72 -16.42 -1.92
N GLY A 212 23.47 -16.84 -1.71
CA GLY A 212 23.08 -17.84 -0.71
C GLY A 212 22.73 -17.28 0.66
N SER A 213 22.85 -15.95 0.88
CA SER A 213 22.36 -15.31 2.10
C SER A 213 20.83 -15.10 2.07
N LYS A 214 20.25 -14.97 3.26
CA LYS A 214 18.85 -14.60 3.44
C LYS A 214 18.74 -13.12 3.77
N ILE A 215 17.77 -12.45 3.15
CA ILE A 215 17.33 -11.12 3.61
C ILE A 215 16.42 -11.24 4.83
N VAL A 216 16.32 -10.19 5.63
CA VAL A 216 15.30 -10.06 6.67
C VAL A 216 14.10 -9.30 6.11
N VAL A 217 12.92 -9.90 6.28
CA VAL A 217 11.61 -9.34 5.95
C VAL A 217 10.85 -9.17 7.26
N ARG A 218 10.14 -8.06 7.47
CA ARG A 218 9.43 -7.82 8.74
C ARG A 218 7.92 -7.72 8.54
N SER A 219 7.16 -8.25 9.48
CA SER A 219 5.71 -8.12 9.54
C SER A 219 5.25 -8.14 10.99
N THR A 220 3.94 -8.10 11.22
CA THR A 220 3.35 -8.19 12.55
C THR A 220 2.72 -9.56 12.82
N THR A 221 2.50 -9.90 14.10
CA THR A 221 1.92 -11.18 14.51
C THR A 221 0.44 -11.38 14.14
N GLN A 222 -0.23 -10.37 13.59
CA GLN A 222 -1.62 -10.54 13.19
C GLN A 222 -1.73 -11.44 11.96
N ARG A 223 -2.69 -12.38 11.95
CA ARG A 223 -2.75 -13.44 10.92
C ARG A 223 -2.74 -12.89 9.49
N ARG A 224 -3.51 -11.83 9.22
CA ARG A 224 -3.53 -11.20 7.89
C ARG A 224 -2.19 -10.60 7.50
N MET A 225 -1.41 -10.08 8.45
CA MET A 225 -0.10 -9.48 8.20
C MET A 225 0.97 -10.54 7.96
N TYR A 226 0.96 -11.59 8.77
CA TYR A 226 1.80 -12.77 8.56
C TYR A 226 1.57 -13.38 7.17
N GLU A 227 0.32 -13.72 6.82
CA GLU A 227 0.02 -14.28 5.50
C GLU A 227 0.37 -13.30 4.39
N SER A 228 0.23 -11.99 4.62
CA SER A 228 0.55 -10.99 3.61
C SER A 228 2.01 -11.04 3.20
N ALA A 229 2.92 -11.12 4.18
CA ALA A 229 4.33 -11.29 3.92
C ALA A 229 4.62 -12.60 3.17
N GLU A 230 3.98 -13.71 3.55
CA GLU A 230 4.17 -15.00 2.89
C GLU A 230 3.72 -14.99 1.42
N TYR A 231 2.54 -14.46 1.10
CA TYR A 231 2.05 -14.41 -0.28
C TYR A 231 2.89 -13.47 -1.15
N PHE A 232 3.33 -12.34 -0.61
CA PHE A 232 4.26 -11.46 -1.31
C PHE A 232 5.60 -12.18 -1.58
N MET A 233 6.20 -12.77 -0.55
CA MET A 233 7.47 -13.50 -0.72
C MET A 233 7.32 -14.70 -1.65
N ALA A 234 6.17 -15.37 -1.66
CA ALA A 234 5.86 -16.42 -2.62
C ALA A 234 5.78 -15.89 -4.06
N GLY A 235 5.23 -14.69 -4.27
CA GLY A 235 5.24 -14.02 -5.56
C GLY A 235 6.62 -13.54 -6.01
N PHE A 236 7.48 -13.15 -5.07
CA PHE A 236 8.82 -12.59 -5.32
C PHE A 236 9.89 -13.69 -5.50
N PHE A 237 9.97 -14.65 -4.58
CA PHE A 237 10.98 -15.72 -4.54
C PHE A 237 10.46 -17.10 -4.97
N GLY A 238 9.14 -17.27 -5.11
CA GLY A 238 8.50 -18.57 -5.31
C GLY A 238 8.10 -19.26 -4.00
N LEU A 239 7.50 -20.45 -4.11
CA LEU A 239 6.97 -21.20 -2.95
C LEU A 239 8.06 -21.62 -1.93
N GLY A 240 9.32 -21.66 -2.36
CA GLY A 240 10.49 -21.90 -1.52
C GLY A 240 11.07 -20.65 -0.84
N TRP A 241 10.35 -19.52 -0.78
CA TRP A 241 10.89 -18.23 -0.31
C TRP A 241 11.69 -18.28 1.00
N ALA A 242 11.39 -19.22 1.90
CA ALA A 242 12.11 -19.41 3.16
C ALA A 242 13.59 -19.77 2.97
N GLN A 243 14.03 -20.16 1.77
CA GLN A 243 15.45 -20.30 1.45
C GLN A 243 16.15 -18.95 1.20
N ASN A 244 15.40 -17.92 0.78
CA ASN A 244 15.92 -16.60 0.39
C ASN A 244 15.66 -15.51 1.43
N ALA A 245 14.70 -15.71 2.34
CA ALA A 245 14.33 -14.71 3.35
C ALA A 245 14.05 -15.34 4.72
N THR A 246 14.25 -14.53 5.76
CA THR A 246 13.83 -14.80 7.14
C THR A 246 12.75 -13.79 7.51
N LEU A 247 11.57 -14.27 7.92
CA LEU A 247 10.46 -13.43 8.34
C LEU A 247 10.52 -13.16 9.85
N GLU A 248 10.78 -11.90 10.21
CA GLU A 248 10.67 -11.38 11.56
C GLU A 248 9.23 -10.92 11.84
N LEU A 249 8.67 -11.33 12.98
CA LEU A 249 7.33 -10.93 13.39
C LEU A 249 7.37 -10.11 14.67
N ALA A 250 7.07 -8.81 14.54
CA ALA A 250 6.89 -7.92 15.67
C ALA A 250 5.51 -8.18 16.32
N ILE A 251 5.48 -8.29 17.64
CA ILE A 251 4.25 -8.57 18.39
C ILE A 251 3.31 -7.37 18.28
N GLU A 252 2.13 -7.59 17.70
CA GLU A 252 1.08 -6.58 17.58
C GLU A 252 0.14 -6.63 18.78
N SER A 253 0.58 -6.09 19.90
CA SER A 253 -0.21 -6.00 21.12
C SER A 253 0.20 -4.77 21.92
N PRO A 254 -0.73 -4.15 22.69
CA PRO A 254 -0.35 -3.15 23.68
C PRO A 254 0.78 -3.66 24.59
N GLY A 255 1.73 -2.77 24.91
CA GLY A 255 2.88 -3.07 25.77
C GLY A 255 4.11 -3.67 25.06
N TYR A 256 4.02 -3.95 23.75
CA TYR A 256 5.16 -4.38 22.92
C TYR A 256 5.56 -3.26 21.97
N ASN A 257 6.86 -2.97 21.82
CA ASN A 257 7.33 -1.97 20.87
C ASN A 257 7.28 -2.52 19.45
N ASN A 258 6.60 -1.82 18.54
CA ASN A 258 6.39 -2.23 17.15
C ASN A 258 6.16 -1.02 16.24
N THR A 259 7.15 -0.66 15.43
CA THR A 259 7.11 0.44 14.45
C THR A 259 6.16 0.18 13.27
N LEU A 260 5.80 -1.08 13.00
CA LEU A 260 4.84 -1.48 11.96
C LEU A 260 3.37 -1.40 12.43
N ALA A 261 3.13 -1.10 13.70
CA ALA A 261 1.80 -0.89 14.29
C ALA A 261 1.88 0.11 15.43
N GLY A 262 2.45 1.30 15.16
CA GLY A 262 2.84 2.28 16.17
C GLY A 262 1.68 2.83 17.02
N TYR A 263 0.45 2.70 16.53
CA TYR A 263 -0.78 3.06 17.25
C TYR A 263 -1.03 2.17 18.48
N LYS A 264 -0.42 0.98 18.58
CA LYS A 264 -0.54 0.11 19.76
C LYS A 264 0.28 0.59 20.97
N GLN A 265 1.19 1.55 20.77
CA GLN A 265 2.02 2.13 21.84
C GLN A 265 1.66 3.59 22.15
N CYS A 266 0.62 4.13 21.51
CA CYS A 266 0.13 5.48 21.76
C CYS A 266 -1.14 5.41 22.63
N ASN A 267 -1.11 5.98 23.85
CA ASN A 267 -2.29 5.95 24.73
C ASN A 267 -3.38 6.93 24.30
N ARG A 268 -3.00 7.97 23.53
CA ARG A 268 -3.91 8.95 22.95
C ARG A 268 -4.40 8.48 21.58
N THR A 269 -5.64 8.83 21.26
CA THR A 269 -6.30 8.51 19.99
C THR A 269 -7.26 9.64 19.62
N SER A 270 -7.43 9.90 18.33
CA SER A 270 -8.41 10.86 17.80
C SER A 270 -9.53 10.19 17.01
N TRP A 271 -9.67 8.86 17.08
CA TRP A 271 -10.72 8.12 16.36
C TRP A 271 -12.14 8.49 16.78
N ILE A 272 -12.34 9.02 18.00
CA ILE A 272 -13.64 9.58 18.42
C ILE A 272 -13.96 10.84 17.61
N MET A 273 -13.02 11.80 17.56
CA MET A 273 -13.14 13.02 16.75
C MET A 273 -13.35 12.67 15.27
N ALA A 274 -12.60 11.71 14.75
CA ALA A 274 -12.71 11.24 13.38
C ALA A 274 -14.10 10.67 13.05
N ARG A 275 -14.65 9.83 13.95
CA ARG A 275 -15.99 9.28 13.81
C ARG A 275 -17.05 10.38 13.83
N ASP A 276 -16.92 11.35 14.74
CA ASP A 276 -17.89 12.43 14.85
C ASP A 276 -17.88 13.31 13.58
N ALA A 277 -16.71 13.66 13.04
CA ALA A 277 -16.56 14.39 11.77
C ALA A 277 -17.08 13.60 10.55
N LEU A 278 -16.81 12.29 10.51
CA LEU A 278 -17.39 11.39 9.50
C LEU A 278 -18.92 11.40 9.57
N MET A 279 -19.48 11.33 10.78
CA MET A 279 -20.93 11.29 10.96
C MET A 279 -21.60 12.62 10.62
N GLU A 280 -20.94 13.76 10.83
CA GLU A 280 -21.42 15.05 10.32
C GLU A 280 -21.61 14.99 8.79
N TRP A 281 -20.62 14.49 8.06
CA TRP A 281 -20.71 14.35 6.61
C TRP A 281 -21.74 13.30 6.16
N VAL A 282 -21.78 12.13 6.83
CA VAL A 282 -22.80 11.08 6.57
C VAL A 282 -24.22 11.64 6.65
N ASN A 283 -24.49 12.53 7.63
CA ASN A 283 -25.77 13.21 7.77
C ASN A 283 -26.10 14.22 6.67
N VAL A 284 -25.15 14.51 5.77
CA VAL A 284 -25.34 15.37 4.60
C VAL A 284 -25.56 14.52 3.34
N TYR A 285 -24.61 13.64 2.99
CA TYR A 285 -24.65 12.99 1.67
C TYR A 285 -25.59 11.78 1.59
N LEU A 286 -25.90 11.11 2.71
CA LEU A 286 -26.78 9.93 2.71
C LEU A 286 -28.25 10.23 2.94
N VAL A 287 -28.67 11.49 3.07
CA VAL A 287 -30.09 11.83 3.35
C VAL A 287 -31.03 11.20 2.32
N ASP A 288 -30.70 11.31 1.03
CA ASP A 288 -31.53 10.78 -0.04
C ASP A 288 -31.48 9.25 -0.11
N ALA A 289 -30.30 8.63 0.01
CA ALA A 289 -30.16 7.19 0.12
C ALA A 289 -30.96 6.63 1.30
N HIS A 290 -30.80 7.22 2.48
CA HIS A 290 -31.46 6.79 3.70
C HIS A 290 -32.99 6.80 3.53
N LYS A 291 -33.53 7.86 2.93
CA LYS A 291 -34.95 7.94 2.57
C LYS A 291 -35.37 6.83 1.61
N ARG A 292 -34.59 6.54 0.56
CA ARG A 292 -34.88 5.43 -0.37
C ARG A 292 -34.91 4.07 0.34
N PHE A 293 -34.05 3.86 1.33
CA PHE A 293 -34.04 2.63 2.12
C PHE A 293 -35.27 2.52 3.02
N THR A 294 -35.56 3.56 3.82
CA THR A 294 -36.70 3.55 4.74
C THR A 294 -38.04 3.44 4.03
N ASP A 295 -38.18 4.06 2.86
CA ASP A 295 -39.42 3.99 2.06
C ASP A 295 -39.66 2.58 1.47
N ASN A 296 -38.61 1.74 1.36
CA ASN A 296 -38.68 0.39 0.79
C ASN A 296 -38.54 -0.74 1.83
N ILE A 297 -38.62 -0.42 3.13
CA ILE A 297 -38.63 -1.40 4.22
C ILE A 297 -39.95 -1.29 4.99
N THR A 298 -40.60 -2.42 5.22
CA THR A 298 -41.80 -2.51 6.05
C THR A 298 -41.64 -3.55 7.15
N GLY A 299 -42.30 -3.39 8.29
CA GLY A 299 -42.23 -4.32 9.42
C GLY A 299 -41.36 -3.82 10.57
N ASP A 300 -40.87 -4.73 11.40
CA ASP A 300 -40.13 -4.42 12.63
C ASP A 300 -38.61 -4.41 12.37
N LEU A 301 -38.17 -3.37 11.66
CA LEU A 301 -36.76 -3.03 11.47
C LEU A 301 -36.62 -1.50 11.46
N ASP A 302 -36.11 -0.95 12.55
CA ASP A 302 -35.75 0.47 12.63
C ASP A 302 -34.47 0.72 11.81
N TRP A 303 -34.59 1.17 10.57
CA TRP A 303 -33.45 1.46 9.70
C TRP A 303 -32.94 2.88 9.96
N THR A 304 -31.66 3.03 10.32
CA THR A 304 -31.02 4.31 10.65
C THR A 304 -30.11 4.81 9.52
N ILE A 305 -29.68 6.07 9.60
CA ILE A 305 -28.70 6.60 8.65
C ILE A 305 -27.34 5.89 8.77
N SER A 306 -26.95 5.49 9.98
CA SER A 306 -25.75 4.68 10.20
C SER A 306 -25.85 3.31 9.53
N ASP A 307 -27.03 2.68 9.51
CA ASP A 307 -27.23 1.43 8.76
C ASP A 307 -27.06 1.66 7.24
N THR A 308 -27.48 2.82 6.74
CA THR A 308 -27.31 3.20 5.33
C THR A 308 -25.82 3.36 4.98
N TYR A 309 -25.02 3.96 5.87
CA TYR A 309 -23.57 4.03 5.73
C TYR A 309 -22.90 2.64 5.82
N ASN A 310 -23.31 1.84 6.81
CA ASN A 310 -22.78 0.49 7.01
C ASN A 310 -23.06 -0.44 5.81
N ALA A 311 -24.16 -0.22 5.09
CA ALA A 311 -24.48 -0.94 3.86
C ALA A 311 -23.47 -0.68 2.73
N GLN A 312 -22.83 0.49 2.69
CA GLN A 312 -21.77 0.75 1.71
C GLN A 312 -20.51 -0.08 2.00
N ALA A 313 -20.15 -0.29 3.27
CA ALA A 313 -19.05 -1.18 3.63
C ALA A 313 -19.31 -2.64 3.23
N LEU A 314 -20.57 -3.11 3.33
CA LEU A 314 -20.95 -4.46 2.91
C LEU A 314 -20.72 -4.71 1.41
N CYS A 315 -20.97 -3.72 0.54
CA CYS A 315 -20.65 -3.83 -0.89
C CYS A 315 -19.19 -4.23 -1.12
N ALA A 316 -18.26 -3.51 -0.47
CA ALA A 316 -16.83 -3.74 -0.63
C ALA A 316 -16.42 -5.14 -0.13
N TYR A 317 -16.80 -5.47 1.11
CA TYR A 317 -16.39 -6.73 1.74
C TYR A 317 -17.04 -7.97 1.13
N GLU A 318 -18.31 -7.90 0.74
CA GLU A 318 -18.96 -8.99 -0.02
C GLU A 318 -18.35 -9.15 -1.40
N THR A 319 -17.98 -8.06 -2.09
CA THR A 319 -17.36 -8.22 -3.40
C THR A 319 -16.01 -8.93 -3.30
N VAL A 320 -15.11 -8.51 -2.41
CA VAL A 320 -13.79 -9.18 -2.30
C VAL A 320 -13.88 -10.57 -1.64
N GLY A 321 -14.86 -10.79 -0.76
CA GLY A 321 -15.02 -12.04 -0.03
C GLY A 321 -15.84 -13.11 -0.76
N LEU A 322 -16.85 -12.70 -1.53
CA LEU A 322 -17.83 -13.58 -2.18
C LEU A 322 -17.83 -13.44 -3.71
N GLY A 323 -17.15 -12.44 -4.26
CA GLY A 323 -17.04 -12.16 -5.69
C GLY A 323 -18.08 -11.17 -6.24
N PHE A 324 -19.13 -10.88 -5.47
CA PHE A 324 -20.22 -9.99 -5.86
C PHE A 324 -21.01 -9.52 -4.62
N SER A 325 -21.64 -8.35 -4.71
CA SER A 325 -22.56 -7.86 -3.68
C SER A 325 -23.78 -7.13 -4.26
N HIS A 326 -24.96 -7.48 -3.74
CA HIS A 326 -26.20 -6.76 -4.04
C HIS A 326 -26.24 -5.35 -3.46
N TRP A 327 -25.48 -5.09 -2.38
CA TRP A 327 -25.45 -3.79 -1.73
C TRP A 327 -24.90 -2.68 -2.64
N CYS A 328 -24.00 -3.04 -3.57
CA CYS A 328 -23.33 -2.07 -4.44
C CYS A 328 -24.31 -1.25 -5.29
N GLY A 329 -25.35 -1.90 -5.82
CA GLY A 329 -26.33 -1.28 -6.72
C GLY A 329 -27.39 -0.41 -6.03
N LEU A 330 -27.36 -0.28 -4.70
CA LEU A 330 -28.35 0.50 -3.94
C LEU A 330 -28.04 2.00 -3.88
N PHE A 331 -26.80 2.35 -4.26
CA PHE A 331 -26.26 3.70 -4.19
C PHE A 331 -25.95 4.22 -5.60
N THR A 332 -26.13 5.52 -5.77
CA THR A 332 -25.71 6.29 -6.94
C THR A 332 -24.20 6.52 -6.92
N TYR A 333 -23.62 6.92 -8.05
CA TYR A 333 -22.19 7.21 -8.11
C TYR A 333 -21.80 8.35 -7.17
N GLU A 334 -22.61 9.41 -7.07
CA GLU A 334 -22.37 10.54 -6.19
C GLU A 334 -22.38 10.15 -4.70
N GLU A 335 -23.21 9.17 -4.31
CA GLU A 335 -23.22 8.61 -2.95
C GLU A 335 -21.97 7.76 -2.67
N TRP A 336 -21.36 7.14 -3.70
CA TRP A 336 -20.05 6.50 -3.59
C TRP A 336 -18.91 7.50 -3.49
N GLU A 337 -18.96 8.62 -4.23
CA GLU A 337 -18.03 9.74 -4.02
C GLU A 337 -18.16 10.31 -2.60
N GLY A 338 -19.38 10.35 -2.06
CA GLY A 338 -19.64 10.70 -0.66
C GLY A 338 -19.04 9.71 0.34
N TYR A 339 -19.05 8.40 0.04
CA TYR A 339 -18.45 7.37 0.88
C TYR A 339 -16.92 7.46 0.93
N GLU A 340 -16.28 7.62 -0.24
CA GLU A 340 -14.84 7.91 -0.33
C GLU A 340 -14.49 9.11 0.57
N TYR A 341 -15.21 10.21 0.39
CA TYR A 341 -14.96 11.44 1.12
C TYR A 341 -15.21 11.33 2.63
N ALA A 342 -16.17 10.51 3.05
CA ALA A 342 -16.43 10.23 4.47
C ALA A 342 -15.21 9.59 5.14
N LEU A 343 -14.58 8.63 4.47
CA LEU A 343 -13.40 7.95 4.97
C LEU A 343 -12.12 8.80 4.79
N ASP A 344 -12.06 9.68 3.79
CA ASP A 344 -11.01 10.70 3.70
C ASP A 344 -11.03 11.61 4.96
N ILE A 345 -12.21 12.09 5.37
CA ILE A 345 -12.39 12.86 6.61
C ILE A 345 -11.95 12.04 7.82
N ALA A 346 -12.42 10.80 7.96
CA ALA A 346 -12.10 9.98 9.12
C ALA A 346 -10.60 9.68 9.23
N PHE A 347 -9.93 9.29 8.14
CA PHE A 347 -8.51 8.94 8.19
C PHE A 347 -7.63 10.19 8.32
N THR A 348 -8.01 11.32 7.73
CA THR A 348 -7.30 12.58 7.98
C THR A 348 -7.32 12.96 9.46
N ALA A 349 -8.48 12.87 10.09
CA ALA A 349 -8.71 13.17 11.51
C ALA A 349 -8.12 12.12 12.48
N GLY A 350 -8.15 10.84 12.09
CA GLY A 350 -7.78 9.72 12.96
C GLY A 350 -6.27 9.48 13.02
N THR A 351 -5.59 9.58 11.88
CA THR A 351 -4.20 9.10 11.77
C THR A 351 -3.30 9.96 10.86
N ALA A 352 -3.87 10.89 10.09
CA ALA A 352 -3.10 11.78 9.21
C ALA A 352 -2.80 13.16 9.85
N PHE A 353 -2.61 14.21 9.02
CA PHE A 353 -2.24 15.56 9.46
C PHE A 353 -3.28 16.27 10.34
N ALA A 354 -4.55 15.87 10.32
CA ALA A 354 -5.57 16.43 11.22
C ALA A 354 -5.67 15.66 12.56
N SER A 355 -4.79 14.66 12.77
CA SER A 355 -4.70 13.91 14.03
C SER A 355 -3.61 14.48 14.93
N PRO A 356 -3.86 14.73 16.23
CA PRO A 356 -2.82 15.14 17.18
C PRO A 356 -1.74 14.09 17.41
N VAL A 357 -1.98 12.84 17.01
CA VAL A 357 -1.02 11.73 17.15
C VAL A 357 -0.50 11.23 15.80
N GLY A 358 -0.89 11.88 14.69
CA GLY A 358 -0.63 11.39 13.33
C GLY A 358 0.86 11.21 13.03
N ARG A 359 1.72 12.16 13.43
CA ARG A 359 3.17 12.02 13.29
C ARG A 359 3.76 11.01 14.26
N ALA A 360 3.32 11.07 15.52
CA ALA A 360 3.87 10.26 16.58
C ALA A 360 3.71 8.75 16.29
N ILE A 361 2.59 8.34 15.70
CA ILE A 361 2.33 6.93 15.34
C ILE A 361 3.37 6.40 14.33
N GLY A 362 3.78 7.21 13.34
CA GLY A 362 4.66 6.77 12.26
C GLY A 362 6.16 6.97 12.52
N ILE A 363 6.55 7.75 13.53
CA ILE A 363 7.93 8.27 13.61
C ILE A 363 8.98 7.20 13.91
N GLY A 364 8.65 6.14 14.65
CA GLY A 364 9.57 5.03 14.89
C GLY A 364 10.03 4.36 13.59
N TYR A 365 9.10 4.16 12.65
CA TYR A 365 9.43 3.57 11.34
C TYR A 365 10.30 4.50 10.49
N VAL A 366 10.04 5.82 10.51
CA VAL A 366 10.88 6.81 9.83
C VAL A 366 12.32 6.76 10.36
N GLN A 367 12.50 6.67 11.68
CA GLN A 367 13.82 6.55 12.28
C GLN A 367 14.55 5.27 11.85
N GLU A 368 13.85 4.13 11.75
CA GLU A 368 14.42 2.89 11.20
C GLU A 368 14.86 3.03 9.73
N VAL A 369 14.03 3.63 8.87
CA VAL A 369 14.37 3.88 7.47
C VAL A 369 15.65 4.72 7.36
N LEU A 370 15.74 5.78 8.14
CA LEU A 370 16.91 6.66 8.16
C LEU A 370 18.15 5.94 8.71
N ALA A 371 18.00 5.08 9.72
CA ALA A 371 19.09 4.28 10.26
C ALA A 371 19.65 3.29 9.21
N ARG A 372 18.79 2.65 8.42
CA ARG A 372 19.19 1.81 7.27
C ARG A 372 19.92 2.63 6.21
N MET A 373 19.35 3.79 5.83
CA MET A 373 19.97 4.71 4.87
C MET A 373 21.34 5.24 5.31
N GLN A 374 21.58 5.34 6.62
CA GLN A 374 22.83 5.83 7.22
C GLN A 374 23.75 4.70 7.70
N HIS A 375 23.40 3.44 7.44
CA HIS A 375 24.18 2.26 7.80
C HIS A 375 24.55 2.19 9.28
N HIS A 376 23.56 2.39 10.17
CA HIS A 376 23.76 2.19 11.61
C HIS A 376 22.55 1.54 12.29
N VAL A 377 22.82 0.87 13.41
CA VAL A 377 21.79 0.30 14.29
C VAL A 377 21.21 1.36 15.23
N ILE A 378 20.08 1.08 15.86
CA ILE A 378 19.46 1.98 16.85
C ILE A 378 19.72 1.44 18.26
N VAL A 379 20.40 2.24 19.09
CA VAL A 379 20.92 1.81 20.41
C VAL A 379 20.22 2.44 21.61
N SER A 380 19.33 3.41 21.38
CA SER A 380 18.65 4.18 22.41
C SER A 380 17.12 4.10 22.24
N PRO A 381 16.34 4.10 23.34
CA PRO A 381 14.89 4.15 23.24
C PRO A 381 14.43 5.43 22.54
N SER A 382 13.56 5.27 21.57
CA SER A 382 12.93 6.38 20.84
C SER A 382 11.62 5.87 20.25
N ALA A 383 10.52 6.59 20.44
CA ALA A 383 9.23 6.24 19.86
C ALA A 383 8.82 4.77 20.11
N GLN A 384 8.39 4.06 19.06
CA GLN A 384 7.97 2.65 19.11
C GLN A 384 9.08 1.64 18.81
N ILE A 385 10.34 2.07 18.79
CA ILE A 385 11.48 1.21 18.43
C ILE A 385 11.71 0.11 19.46
N ASN A 386 11.94 -1.11 18.97
CA ASN A 386 12.36 -2.22 19.81
C ASN A 386 13.89 -2.37 19.74
N ILE A 387 14.58 -1.80 20.73
CA ILE A 387 16.06 -1.81 20.79
C ILE A 387 16.64 -3.23 20.76
N THR A 388 15.91 -4.25 21.24
CA THR A 388 16.42 -5.63 21.20
C THR A 388 16.55 -6.14 19.77
N LEU A 389 15.62 -5.74 18.89
CA LEU A 389 15.61 -6.09 17.47
C LEU A 389 16.49 -5.13 16.67
N ASP A 390 16.41 -3.83 16.95
CA ASP A 390 17.02 -2.78 16.11
C ASP A 390 18.50 -2.51 16.45
N ASN A 391 18.99 -2.99 17.60
CA ASN A 391 20.41 -3.00 17.96
C ASN A 391 21.13 -4.29 17.53
N ASN A 392 20.53 -5.07 16.64
CA ASN A 392 21.08 -6.36 16.24
C ASN A 392 20.97 -6.53 14.73
N THR A 393 22.12 -6.53 14.04
CA THR A 393 22.17 -6.71 12.57
C THR A 393 21.57 -8.03 12.07
N SER A 394 21.32 -9.01 12.95
CA SER A 394 20.62 -10.26 12.61
C SER A 394 19.13 -10.07 12.33
N THR A 395 18.51 -9.07 12.98
CA THR A 395 17.08 -8.74 12.95
C THR A 395 16.85 -7.39 12.26
N PHE A 396 17.84 -6.50 12.33
CA PHE A 396 17.85 -5.21 11.67
C PHE A 396 19.13 -5.03 10.84
N PRO A 397 19.26 -5.71 9.69
CA PRO A 397 20.43 -5.58 8.83
C PRO A 397 20.50 -4.19 8.20
N ILE A 398 21.66 -3.55 8.31
CA ILE A 398 21.90 -2.15 7.88
C ILE A 398 22.55 -2.04 6.50
N ASP A 399 23.06 -3.15 5.95
CA ASP A 399 23.67 -3.22 4.62
C ASP A 399 22.80 -4.00 3.62
N GLN A 400 21.53 -4.23 3.96
CA GLN A 400 20.56 -4.88 3.10
C GLN A 400 20.01 -3.89 2.08
N ALA A 401 20.19 -4.19 0.79
CA ALA A 401 19.69 -3.36 -0.31
C ALA A 401 18.17 -3.53 -0.57
N LEU A 402 17.60 -4.67 -0.20
CA LEU A 402 16.19 -4.99 -0.42
C LEU A 402 15.48 -5.19 0.92
N ASN A 403 14.75 -4.16 1.38
CA ASN A 403 14.03 -4.17 2.66
C ASN A 403 12.52 -4.23 2.42
N LEU A 404 11.87 -5.24 2.99
CA LEU A 404 10.46 -5.53 2.78
C LEU A 404 9.75 -5.57 4.13
N ASP A 405 8.88 -4.60 4.39
CA ASP A 405 8.12 -4.48 5.62
C ASP A 405 6.61 -4.54 5.33
N PHE A 406 5.83 -5.14 6.22
CA PHE A 406 4.37 -5.25 6.08
C PHE A 406 3.65 -4.61 7.27
N SER A 407 2.70 -3.72 7.00
CA SER A 407 2.01 -2.87 8.00
C SER A 407 0.51 -2.68 7.68
N HIS A 408 -0.15 -1.75 8.36
CA HIS A 408 -1.58 -1.43 8.20
C HIS A 408 -1.76 -0.05 7.57
N ASP A 409 -2.90 0.17 6.92
CA ASP A 409 -3.29 1.46 6.32
C ASP A 409 -3.04 2.64 7.26
N ALA A 410 -3.59 2.60 8.48
CA ALA A 410 -3.48 3.70 9.42
C ALA A 410 -2.02 4.02 9.78
N ASN A 411 -1.20 2.98 9.95
CA ASN A 411 0.22 3.14 10.26
C ASN A 411 1.00 3.71 9.08
N ILE A 412 0.73 3.25 7.84
CA ILE A 412 1.40 3.77 6.65
C ILE A 412 1.02 5.24 6.41
N ILE A 413 -0.24 5.62 6.60
CA ILE A 413 -0.64 7.04 6.53
C ILE A 413 0.13 7.86 7.56
N SER A 414 0.22 7.39 8.81
CA SER A 414 1.02 8.07 9.84
C SER A 414 2.52 8.13 9.50
N ILE A 415 3.06 7.14 8.79
CA ILE A 415 4.42 7.18 8.23
C ILE A 415 4.55 8.31 7.19
N LEU A 416 3.58 8.49 6.30
CA LEU A 416 3.56 9.61 5.35
C LEU A 416 3.55 10.97 6.08
N VAL A 417 2.77 11.10 7.16
CA VAL A 417 2.77 12.31 8.00
C VAL A 417 4.13 12.51 8.67
N ALA A 418 4.72 11.44 9.22
CA ALA A 418 5.99 11.49 9.94
C ALA A 418 7.17 11.86 9.01
N PHE A 419 7.15 11.45 7.74
CA PHE A 419 8.08 11.94 6.71
C PHE A 419 7.86 13.41 6.33
N GLY A 420 6.75 14.01 6.76
CA GLY A 420 6.44 15.43 6.53
C GLY A 420 5.78 15.72 5.19
N LEU A 421 5.05 14.77 4.59
CA LEU A 421 4.41 14.93 3.27
C LEU A 421 3.14 15.80 3.31
N THR A 422 3.31 17.10 3.60
CA THR A 422 2.25 18.10 3.80
C THR A 422 1.34 18.36 2.58
N GLN A 423 1.69 17.87 1.40
CA GLN A 423 0.77 17.80 0.25
C GLN A 423 -0.52 17.03 0.56
N PHE A 424 -0.53 16.19 1.60
CA PHE A 424 -1.71 15.46 2.09
C PHE A 424 -2.36 16.11 3.33
N ALA A 425 -1.97 17.35 3.70
CA ALA A 425 -2.41 18.02 4.93
C ALA A 425 -3.63 18.93 4.77
N GLU A 426 -4.27 18.89 3.60
CA GLU A 426 -5.42 19.74 3.31
C GLU A 426 -6.61 19.46 4.24
N HIS A 427 -7.24 20.52 4.76
CA HIS A 427 -8.47 20.41 5.52
C HIS A 427 -9.67 20.04 4.63
N LEU A 428 -10.42 19.02 5.04
CA LEU A 428 -11.60 18.52 4.34
C LEU A 428 -12.89 18.99 5.07
N PRO A 429 -13.72 19.85 4.48
CA PRO A 429 -14.97 20.29 5.11
C PRO A 429 -15.98 19.14 5.23
N THR A 430 -16.77 19.11 6.33
CA THR A 430 -17.78 18.07 6.61
C THR A 430 -19.16 18.33 5.98
N ASN A 431 -19.28 19.36 5.12
CA ASN A 431 -20.56 19.78 4.52
C ASN A 431 -20.60 19.74 2.99
N ALA A 432 -19.49 19.48 2.32
CA ALA A 432 -19.40 19.34 0.87
C ALA A 432 -18.14 18.58 0.48
N ILE A 433 -18.20 17.84 -0.64
CA ILE A 433 -17.02 17.19 -1.21
C ILE A 433 -16.04 18.24 -1.73
N LYS A 434 -14.80 18.18 -1.26
CA LYS A 434 -13.68 18.87 -1.90
C LYS A 434 -13.17 18.05 -3.09
N LYS A 435 -13.44 18.54 -4.31
CA LYS A 435 -13.17 17.78 -5.55
C LYS A 435 -11.68 17.63 -5.85
N ASP A 436 -10.91 18.72 -5.77
CA ASP A 436 -9.49 18.74 -6.13
C ASP A 436 -8.57 18.41 -4.94
N ARG A 437 -9.05 17.58 -4.01
CA ARG A 437 -8.29 17.22 -2.81
C ARG A 437 -7.17 16.25 -3.13
N GLU A 438 -6.05 16.40 -2.44
CA GLU A 438 -4.92 15.48 -2.60
C GLU A 438 -5.08 14.21 -1.76
N PHE A 439 -5.73 14.32 -0.59
CA PHE A 439 -6.06 13.17 0.25
C PHE A 439 -7.29 12.44 -0.28
N VAL A 440 -7.05 11.41 -1.09
CA VAL A 440 -8.05 10.44 -1.55
C VAL A 440 -7.60 9.07 -1.08
N LEU A 441 -8.30 8.49 -0.10
CA LEU A 441 -7.82 7.36 0.67
C LEU A 441 -7.64 6.11 -0.18
N SER A 442 -8.52 5.87 -1.16
CA SER A 442 -8.36 4.78 -2.13
C SER A 442 -7.12 4.92 -3.02
N TYR A 443 -6.55 6.13 -3.15
CA TYR A 443 -5.34 6.39 -3.92
C TYR A 443 -4.07 6.31 -3.07
N ILE A 444 -4.22 6.41 -1.74
CA ILE A 444 -3.13 6.41 -0.77
C ILE A 444 -2.98 5.02 -0.16
N GLU A 445 -4.03 4.48 0.45
CA GLU A 445 -4.00 3.17 1.13
C GLU A 445 -5.24 2.32 0.79
N PRO A 446 -5.44 1.85 -0.46
CA PRO A 446 -6.37 0.76 -0.77
C PRO A 446 -5.85 -0.55 -0.18
N PHE A 447 -6.62 -1.65 -0.25
CA PHE A 447 -6.05 -2.96 0.08
C PHE A 447 -4.81 -3.21 -0.77
N ALA A 448 -3.78 -3.85 -0.21
CA ALA A 448 -2.48 -4.05 -0.84
C ALA A 448 -1.79 -2.77 -1.36
N GLY A 449 -2.17 -1.60 -0.82
CA GLY A 449 -1.44 -0.36 -0.98
C GLY A 449 -0.02 -0.46 -0.41
N ARG A 450 0.93 0.30 -0.97
CA ARG A 450 2.32 0.30 -0.52
C ARG A 450 3.08 1.56 -0.90
N LEU A 451 4.04 1.89 -0.04
CA LEU A 451 5.05 2.91 -0.25
C LEU A 451 6.40 2.24 -0.52
N ASP A 452 6.98 2.52 -1.66
CA ASP A 452 8.36 2.20 -2.02
C ASP A 452 9.25 3.43 -1.82
N ILE A 453 10.36 3.25 -1.11
CA ILE A 453 11.39 4.27 -0.93
C ILE A 453 12.67 3.77 -1.59
N GLU A 454 13.06 4.43 -2.68
CA GLU A 454 14.25 4.08 -3.45
C GLU A 454 15.42 5.02 -3.13
N VAL A 455 16.64 4.48 -3.18
CA VAL A 455 17.86 5.29 -3.37
C VAL A 455 18.41 5.05 -4.76
N ILE A 456 18.55 6.12 -5.52
CA ILE A 456 19.05 6.14 -6.89
C ILE A 456 20.42 6.80 -6.91
N GLN A 457 21.45 6.08 -7.36
CA GLN A 457 22.80 6.61 -7.52
C GLN A 457 23.04 7.01 -8.97
N ALA A 458 23.40 8.27 -9.20
CA ALA A 458 23.66 8.83 -10.53
C ALA A 458 25.15 9.18 -10.71
N PRO A 459 25.70 9.06 -11.94
CA PRO A 459 27.11 9.37 -12.22
C PRO A 459 27.43 10.88 -12.13
N ALA A 460 26.41 11.73 -12.25
CA ALA A 460 26.45 13.18 -12.10
C ALA A 460 25.05 13.67 -11.64
N PRO A 461 24.88 14.94 -11.24
CA PRO A 461 23.58 15.45 -10.83
C PRO A 461 22.56 15.34 -11.98
N VAL A 462 21.40 14.75 -11.71
CA VAL A 462 20.32 14.61 -12.68
C VAL A 462 19.59 15.93 -12.81
N ASN A 463 19.39 16.37 -14.05
CA ASN A 463 18.71 17.62 -14.36
C ASN A 463 17.28 17.60 -13.79
N PRO A 464 16.87 18.59 -12.97
CA PRO A 464 15.52 18.67 -12.43
C PRO A 464 14.43 18.88 -13.51
N ASP A 465 14.79 19.45 -14.66
CA ASP A 465 13.98 19.50 -15.88
C ASP A 465 14.32 18.26 -16.72
N ARG A 466 13.37 17.33 -16.82
CA ARG A 466 13.53 16.03 -17.49
C ARG A 466 13.26 16.12 -18.99
N HIS A 467 12.77 17.26 -19.47
CA HIS A 467 12.61 17.58 -20.89
C HIS A 467 13.82 18.29 -21.49
N ALA A 468 14.73 18.79 -20.64
CA ALA A 468 15.98 19.39 -21.07
C ALA A 468 16.80 18.44 -21.95
N ARG A 469 17.57 19.02 -22.88
CA ARG A 469 18.43 18.25 -23.81
C ARG A 469 19.49 17.42 -23.07
N ASP A 470 20.01 17.96 -21.98
CA ASP A 470 21.05 17.34 -21.17
C ASP A 470 20.42 16.76 -19.89
N LEU A 471 20.39 15.43 -19.80
CA LEU A 471 19.83 14.69 -18.65
C LEU A 471 20.67 14.84 -17.38
N TYR A 472 21.95 15.17 -17.54
CA TYR A 472 22.91 15.35 -16.45
C TYR A 472 23.49 16.75 -16.49
N LEU A 473 23.67 17.33 -15.32
CA LEU A 473 24.40 18.58 -15.10
C LEU A 473 25.87 18.27 -14.81
N ASP A 474 26.75 19.26 -14.98
CA ASP A 474 28.15 19.13 -14.56
C ASP A 474 28.23 19.04 -13.04
N GLY A 475 28.83 17.95 -12.53
CA GLY A 475 29.00 17.75 -11.09
C GLY A 475 29.57 16.39 -10.73
N LYS A 476 29.70 16.16 -9.42
CA LYS A 476 30.09 14.85 -8.85
C LYS A 476 28.92 13.86 -8.92
N PRO A 477 29.17 12.55 -8.80
CA PRO A 477 28.11 11.57 -8.57
C PRO A 477 27.19 11.99 -7.42
N THR A 478 25.89 11.80 -7.60
CA THR A 478 24.85 12.25 -6.67
C THR A 478 23.85 11.13 -6.42
N SER A 479 23.44 10.98 -5.15
CA SER A 479 22.39 10.04 -4.76
C SER A 479 21.08 10.78 -4.52
N TYR A 480 19.98 10.15 -4.90
CA TYR A 480 18.62 10.68 -4.78
C TYR A 480 17.74 9.71 -4.00
N VAL A 481 16.78 10.27 -3.26
CA VAL A 481 15.67 9.56 -2.63
C VAL A 481 14.43 9.77 -3.49
N HIS A 482 13.71 8.68 -3.76
CA HIS A 482 12.50 8.68 -4.58
C HIS A 482 11.40 7.89 -3.88
N PHE A 483 10.22 8.49 -3.73
CA PHE A 483 9.07 7.88 -3.06
C PHE A 483 8.03 7.53 -4.12
N LEU A 484 7.59 6.26 -4.15
CA LEU A 484 6.46 5.82 -4.95
C LEU A 484 5.36 5.28 -4.05
N LEU A 485 4.16 5.87 -4.11
CA LEU A 485 2.99 5.36 -3.41
C LEU A 485 2.02 4.80 -4.44
N ASN A 486 1.74 3.50 -4.34
CA ASN A 486 0.88 2.79 -5.30
C ASN A 486 1.31 2.99 -6.76
N GLN A 487 2.62 2.85 -7.02
CA GLN A 487 3.25 3.01 -8.34
C GLN A 487 3.11 4.42 -8.94
N ARG A 488 3.00 5.44 -8.09
CA ARG A 488 3.02 6.85 -8.50
C ARG A 488 4.03 7.64 -7.69
N THR A 489 4.83 8.44 -8.37
CA THR A 489 5.84 9.30 -7.73
C THR A 489 5.19 10.34 -6.83
N ILE A 490 5.62 10.38 -5.56
CA ILE A 490 5.34 11.48 -4.64
C ILE A 490 6.40 12.57 -4.87
N PRO A 491 6.02 13.77 -5.32
CA PRO A 491 6.98 14.86 -5.53
C PRO A 491 7.44 15.45 -4.20
N LEU A 492 8.60 15.00 -3.71
CA LEU A 492 9.11 15.36 -2.38
C LEU A 492 9.26 16.88 -2.18
N GLY A 493 9.63 17.62 -3.23
CA GLY A 493 9.76 19.07 -3.21
C GLY A 493 8.50 19.86 -2.84
N ARG A 494 7.30 19.29 -3.07
CA ARG A 494 6.03 19.96 -2.71
C ARG A 494 5.86 20.09 -1.21
N SER A 495 6.34 19.11 -0.46
CA SER A 495 6.23 19.08 1.01
C SER A 495 7.52 19.47 1.70
N LEU A 496 8.66 19.07 1.12
CA LEU A 496 10.00 19.28 1.64
C LEU A 496 10.71 20.32 0.76
N ALA A 497 10.43 21.61 1.01
CA ALA A 497 10.88 22.71 0.16
C ALA A 497 12.39 22.70 -0.16
N ALA A 498 13.23 22.19 0.76
CA ALA A 498 14.68 22.09 0.54
C ALA A 498 15.06 21.13 -0.61
N CYS A 499 14.21 20.17 -0.97
CA CYS A 499 14.41 19.27 -2.11
C CYS A 499 14.28 19.98 -3.46
N GLY A 500 13.71 21.19 -3.48
CA GLY A 500 13.48 21.98 -4.70
C GLY A 500 12.36 21.43 -5.57
N GLU A 501 11.95 22.22 -6.55
CA GLU A 501 10.98 21.78 -7.57
C GLU A 501 11.71 20.94 -8.63
N ARG A 502 11.29 19.69 -8.78
CA ARG A 502 11.84 18.73 -9.75
C ARG A 502 10.71 17.97 -10.44
N GLU A 503 10.80 17.80 -11.75
CA GLU A 503 9.80 17.06 -12.52
C GLU A 503 9.81 15.57 -12.19
N ASP A 504 10.97 15.03 -11.80
CA ASP A 504 11.11 13.63 -11.35
C ASP A 504 10.67 13.40 -9.90
N GLY A 505 10.31 14.45 -9.16
CA GLY A 505 9.84 14.34 -7.77
C GLY A 505 10.89 13.86 -6.76
N TRP A 506 12.16 13.71 -7.16
CA TRP A 506 13.24 13.19 -6.33
C TRP A 506 13.73 14.23 -5.31
N CYS A 507 14.53 13.79 -4.35
CA CYS A 507 15.27 14.67 -3.45
C CYS A 507 16.73 14.21 -3.33
N GLU A 508 17.70 15.11 -3.37
CA GLU A 508 19.10 14.73 -3.12
C GLU A 508 19.25 14.14 -1.71
N MET A 509 19.98 13.03 -1.59
CA MET A 509 20.08 12.23 -0.36
C MET A 509 20.52 13.05 0.86
N ASP A 510 21.59 13.82 0.74
CA ASP A 510 22.10 14.65 1.84
C ASP A 510 21.07 15.69 2.31
N THR A 511 20.32 16.25 1.35
CA THR A 511 19.26 17.21 1.60
C THR A 511 18.07 16.54 2.30
N PHE A 512 17.63 15.38 1.80
CA PHE A 512 16.57 14.58 2.40
C PHE A 512 16.92 14.23 3.86
N LEU A 513 18.10 13.65 4.10
CA LEU A 513 18.56 13.29 5.44
C LEU A 513 18.63 14.49 6.39
N LYS A 514 19.00 15.67 5.91
CA LYS A 514 19.00 16.89 6.71
C LYS A 514 17.58 17.31 7.10
N VAL A 515 16.65 17.33 6.15
CA VAL A 515 15.23 17.67 6.40
C VAL A 515 14.59 16.69 7.38
N GLN A 516 14.88 15.40 7.25
CA GLN A 516 14.27 14.38 8.10
C GLN A 516 14.69 14.46 9.57
N LYS A 517 15.85 15.07 9.89
CA LYS A 517 16.22 15.35 11.30
C LYS A 517 15.20 16.28 11.97
N GLU A 518 14.76 17.31 11.24
CA GLU A 518 13.73 18.24 11.74
C GLU A 518 12.38 17.52 11.87
N GLN A 519 12.02 16.63 10.93
CA GLN A 519 10.76 15.88 11.01
C GLN A 519 10.69 14.95 12.24
N ILE A 520 11.81 14.35 12.65
CA ILE A 520 11.90 13.55 13.89
C ILE A 520 11.61 14.40 15.13
N GLU A 521 12.22 15.58 15.22
CA GLU A 521 12.00 16.49 16.35
C GLU A 521 10.56 17.00 16.39
N LEU A 522 9.98 17.27 15.21
CA LEU A 522 8.60 17.74 15.11
C LEU A 522 7.61 16.71 15.66
N ALA A 523 7.82 15.40 15.48
CA ALA A 523 6.85 14.37 15.84
C ALA A 523 6.40 14.37 17.31
N ASP A 524 7.23 14.91 18.21
CA ASP A 524 6.90 15.16 19.62
C ASP A 524 6.26 13.95 20.32
N TYR A 525 6.80 12.75 20.04
CA TYR A 525 6.19 11.46 20.35
C TYR A 525 5.71 11.34 21.80
N GLU A 526 6.57 11.70 22.76
CA GLU A 526 6.26 11.57 24.19
C GLU A 526 5.07 12.45 24.59
N TYR A 527 5.05 13.70 24.14
CA TYR A 527 3.94 14.61 24.43
C TYR A 527 2.67 14.19 23.68
N ALA A 528 2.78 13.84 22.40
CA ALA A 528 1.64 13.42 21.60
C ALA A 528 0.97 12.15 22.14
N CYS A 529 1.74 11.14 22.53
CA CYS A 529 1.19 9.85 22.95
C CYS A 529 0.88 9.75 24.45
N PHE A 530 1.59 10.48 25.31
CA PHE A 530 1.47 10.35 26.77
C PHE A 530 1.26 11.67 27.50
N GLY A 531 1.35 12.81 26.80
CA GLY A 531 1.14 14.12 27.39
C GLY A 531 -0.28 14.35 27.87
N ASP A 532 -0.40 15.35 28.75
CA ASP A 532 -1.69 15.86 29.19
C ASP A 532 -2.09 17.07 28.33
N TYR A 533 -3.07 16.86 27.45
CA TYR A 533 -3.67 17.90 26.62
C TYR A 533 -5.14 17.59 26.35
N GLU A 534 -5.92 18.64 26.10
CA GLU A 534 -7.33 18.52 25.74
C GLU A 534 -7.48 17.91 24.34
N ASN A 535 -8.48 17.05 24.17
CA ASN A 535 -8.75 16.48 22.85
C ASN A 535 -9.17 17.61 21.89
N PRO A 536 -8.46 17.80 20.76
CA PRO A 536 -8.81 18.85 19.80
C PRO A 536 -10.14 18.54 19.11
N LYS A 537 -10.74 19.58 18.52
CA LYS A 537 -11.85 19.43 17.57
C LYS A 537 -11.31 19.21 16.16
N TYR A 538 -12.15 18.65 15.30
CA TYR A 538 -11.79 18.50 13.90
C TYR A 538 -11.53 19.86 13.26
N GLY A 539 -10.33 20.03 12.69
CA GLY A 539 -9.85 21.30 12.13
C GLY A 539 -8.90 22.09 13.03
N ASP A 540 -8.77 21.77 14.33
CA ASP A 540 -7.83 22.45 15.23
C ASP A 540 -6.36 22.04 14.97
N VAL A 541 -6.15 20.79 14.52
CA VAL A 541 -4.83 20.24 14.20
C VAL A 541 -4.66 20.18 12.68
N THR A 542 -3.51 20.66 12.18
CA THR A 542 -3.22 20.70 10.73
C THR A 542 -1.86 20.13 10.37
N ASP A 543 -1.02 19.81 11.35
CA ASP A 543 0.36 19.37 11.13
C ASP A 543 0.66 18.00 11.72
N GLY A 544 -0.34 17.26 12.21
CA GLY A 544 -0.19 15.91 12.74
C GLY A 544 0.31 15.84 14.19
N ARG A 545 0.13 16.92 14.98
CA ARG A 545 0.64 17.06 16.35
C ARG A 545 -0.38 17.72 17.29
N PRO A 546 -0.26 17.54 18.61
CA PRO A 546 -1.15 18.22 19.54
C PRO A 546 -0.89 19.73 19.53
N VAL A 547 -1.97 20.52 19.66
CA VAL A 547 -1.85 21.97 19.82
C VAL A 547 -1.21 22.26 21.18
N ARG A 548 -0.03 22.89 21.17
CA ARG A 548 0.58 23.40 22.40
C ARG A 548 -0.05 24.74 22.76
N VAL A 549 -0.65 24.82 23.93
CA VAL A 549 -1.05 26.11 24.52
C VAL A 549 0.21 26.71 25.11
N GLU A 550 0.70 27.80 24.51
CA GLU A 550 1.83 28.58 25.04
C GLU A 550 1.48 29.31 26.34
#